data_AF-A0A0L6J5K6-F1
#
_entry.id   AF-A0A0L6J5K6-F1
#
_cell.length_a   1.000
_cell.length_b   1.000
_cell.length_c   1.000
_cell.angle_alpha   90.00
_cell.angle_beta   90.00
_cell.angle_gamma   90.00
#
_symmetry.space_group_name_H-M   'P 1'
#
loop_
_entity.id
_entity.type
_entity.pdbx_description
1 polymer ?
#
loop_
_entity_poly.entity_id
_entity_poly.type
_entity_poly.pdbx_seq_one_letter_code
_entity_poly.pdbx_strand_id
1 'polypeptide(L)' 'MSFDTLYQSRDPVTPRPAFAELSVIAVLRDVQADDGVTVPAGTEGTIVGIWAGGEAHEVEFDEPVVGNATVRAEALRAA' A
#
# COMPACT_ATOMS: atom_id res chain seq x y z
N MET A 1 46.85 12.29 -18.31
CA MET A 1 45.90 13.16 -17.60
C MET A 1 44.55 12.48 -17.66
N SER A 2 43.92 12.23 -16.51
CA SER A 2 42.72 11.40 -16.35
C SER A 2 41.55 12.23 -15.80
N PHE A 3 40.35 11.91 -16.25
CA PHE A 3 39.08 12.25 -15.58
C PHE A 3 38.13 11.04 -15.72
N ASP A 4 38.32 10.03 -14.89
CA ASP A 4 37.28 9.04 -14.60
C ASP A 4 36.23 9.70 -13.70
N THR A 5 35.27 10.39 -14.33
CA THR A 5 34.11 10.94 -13.63
C THR A 5 33.06 9.83 -13.49
N LEU A 6 33.16 9.07 -12.41
CA LEU A 6 32.05 8.23 -11.93
C LEU A 6 30.94 9.13 -11.42
N TYR A 7 29.96 9.42 -12.28
CA TYR A 7 28.68 9.98 -11.87
C TYR A 7 27.89 8.90 -11.15
N GLN A 8 28.13 8.73 -9.84
CA GLN A 8 27.18 8.03 -8.99
C GLN A 8 25.99 8.97 -8.79
N SER A 9 24.95 8.83 -9.63
CA SER A 9 23.63 9.33 -9.25
C SER A 9 23.27 8.60 -7.96
N ARG A 10 23.26 9.33 -6.84
CA ARG A 10 22.48 8.87 -5.69
C ARG A 10 21.05 8.88 -6.18
N ASP A 11 20.52 7.71 -6.50
CA ASP A 11 19.08 7.58 -6.61
C ASP A 11 18.50 8.21 -5.34
N PRO A 12 17.57 9.17 -5.45
CA PRO A 12 16.89 9.66 -4.27
C PRO A 12 16.36 8.43 -3.56
N VAL A 13 16.75 8.26 -2.29
CA VAL A 13 16.25 7.17 -1.44
C VAL A 13 14.75 7.41 -1.31
N THR A 14 13.99 6.88 -2.26
CA THR A 14 12.54 6.88 -2.20
C THR A 14 12.23 5.93 -1.06
N PRO A 15 11.54 6.39 0.00
CA PRO A 15 11.14 5.51 1.08
C PRO A 15 10.45 4.30 0.45
N ARG A 16 10.95 3.10 0.76
CA ARG A 16 10.28 1.89 0.28
C ARG A 16 8.90 1.86 0.94
N PRO A 17 7.82 1.65 0.16
CA PRO A 17 6.49 1.52 0.75
C PRO A 17 6.50 0.38 1.78
N ALA A 18 5.71 0.54 2.84
CA ALA A 18 5.64 -0.45 3.91
C ALA A 18 5.16 -1.82 3.40
N PHE A 19 4.35 -1.82 2.34
CA PHE A 19 3.83 -3.00 1.68
C PHE A 19 4.08 -2.93 0.17
N ALA A 20 4.30 -4.07 -0.46
CA ALA A 20 4.43 -4.17 -1.91
C ALA A 20 3.06 -4.46 -2.55
N GLU A 21 2.94 -4.23 -3.86
CA GLU A 21 1.79 -4.74 -4.61
C GLU A 21 1.66 -6.26 -4.44
N LEU A 22 0.42 -6.74 -4.45
CA LEU A 22 0.04 -8.13 -4.22
C LEU A 22 0.35 -8.67 -2.82
N SER A 23 0.76 -7.80 -1.89
CA SER A 23 0.88 -8.18 -0.49
C SER A 23 -0.50 -8.38 0.12
N VAL A 24 -0.66 -9.46 0.90
CA VAL A 24 -1.86 -9.69 1.70
C VAL A 24 -1.73 -8.96 3.03
N ILE A 25 -2.77 -8.18 3.37
CA ILE A 25 -2.82 -7.35 4.56
C ILE A 25 -4.13 -7.56 5.30
N ALA A 26 -4.22 -7.04 6.51
CA ALA A 26 -5.49 -6.85 7.22
C ALA A 26 -5.67 -5.38 7.63
N VAL A 27 -6.90 -4.88 7.56
CA VAL A 27 -7.23 -3.53 8.06
C VAL A 27 -7.29 -3.51 9.60
N LEU A 28 -6.77 -2.46 10.22
CA LEU A 28 -6.71 -2.33 11.69
C LEU A 28 -7.95 -1.66 12.29
N ARG A 29 -8.76 -1.01 11.45
CA ARG A 29 -9.98 -0.28 11.80
C ARG A 29 -10.97 -0.39 10.65
N ASP A 30 -12.24 -0.09 10.91
CA ASP A 30 -13.25 -0.02 9.86
C ASP A 30 -12.82 0.97 8.77
N VAL A 31 -12.96 0.56 7.51
CA VAL A 31 -12.72 1.41 6.35
C VAL A 31 -13.96 1.44 5.46
N GLN A 32 -14.08 2.47 4.63
CA GLN A 32 -15.12 2.54 3.61
C GLN A 32 -14.53 2.03 2.31
N ALA A 33 -15.19 1.05 1.70
CA ALA A 33 -14.97 0.72 0.30
C ALA A 33 -15.47 1.87 -0.59
N ASP A 34 -15.01 1.89 -1.83
CA ASP A 34 -15.31 2.96 -2.79
C ASP A 34 -16.81 3.04 -3.14
N ASP A 35 -17.56 1.96 -2.93
CA ASP A 35 -19.01 1.90 -3.06
C ASP A 35 -19.77 2.38 -1.81
N GLY A 36 -19.06 2.76 -0.75
CA GLY A 36 -19.60 3.24 0.52
C GLY A 36 -19.97 2.12 1.50
N VAL A 37 -19.66 0.86 1.22
CA VAL A 37 -19.85 -0.24 2.18
C VAL A 37 -18.72 -0.25 3.21
N THR A 38 -19.06 -0.45 4.48
CA THR A 38 -18.07 -0.58 5.55
C THR A 38 -17.38 -1.94 5.49
N VAL A 39 -16.07 -1.96 5.34
CA VAL A 39 -15.22 -3.14 5.54
C VAL A 39 -14.78 -3.17 7.01
N PRO A 40 -15.14 -4.21 7.78
CA PRO A 40 -14.81 -4.28 9.20
C PRO A 40 -13.31 -4.40 9.48
N ALA A 41 -12.87 -3.87 10.62
CA ALA A 41 -11.53 -4.13 11.15
C ALA A 41 -11.21 -5.64 11.19
N GLY A 42 -9.96 -5.98 10.87
CA GLY A 42 -9.47 -7.36 10.80
C GLY A 42 -9.69 -8.06 9.46
N THR A 43 -10.48 -7.48 8.55
CA THR A 43 -10.70 -8.06 7.22
C THR A 43 -9.40 -8.10 6.42
N GLU A 44 -9.12 -9.25 5.83
CA GLU A 44 -7.97 -9.43 4.94
C GLU A 44 -8.27 -8.96 3.52
N GLY A 45 -7.26 -8.40 2.87
CA GLY A 45 -7.34 -7.96 1.48
C GLY A 45 -5.98 -7.97 0.82
N THR A 46 -5.97 -7.74 -0.49
CA THR A 46 -4.75 -7.72 -1.31
C THR A 46 -4.48 -6.32 -1.80
N ILE A 47 -3.23 -5.86 -1.69
CA ILE A 47 -2.84 -4.57 -2.27
C ILE A 47 -2.80 -4.69 -3.79
N VAL A 48 -3.58 -3.84 -4.47
CA VAL A 48 -3.65 -3.77 -5.93
C VAL A 48 -3.09 -2.46 -6.50
N GLY A 49 -2.76 -1.50 -5.63
CA GLY A 49 -2.13 -0.24 -6.03
C GLY A 49 -1.42 0.47 -4.88
N ILE A 50 -0.37 1.23 -5.20
CA ILE A 50 0.41 2.02 -4.23
C ILE A 50 0.32 3.50 -4.59
N TRP A 51 -0.07 4.32 -3.61
CA TRP A 51 -0.27 5.76 -3.78
C TRP A 51 0.74 6.57 -2.98
N ALA A 52 1.14 7.72 -3.54
CA ALA A 52 2.03 8.69 -2.90
C ALA A 52 3.30 8.07 -2.29
N GLY A 53 3.92 7.09 -2.97
CA GLY A 53 5.13 6.43 -2.49
C GLY A 53 4.93 5.51 -1.28
N GLY A 54 3.70 5.09 -0.99
CA GLY A 54 3.37 4.19 0.12
C GLY A 54 2.67 4.84 1.31
N GLU A 55 2.25 6.10 1.20
CA GLU A 55 1.39 6.69 2.25
C GLU A 55 -0.01 6.06 2.28
N ALA A 56 -0.49 5.56 1.14
CA ALA A 56 -1.76 4.85 1.02
C ALA A 56 -1.66 3.72 -0.02
N HIS A 57 -2.54 2.75 0.13
CA HIS A 57 -2.60 1.54 -0.71
C HIS A 57 -4.05 1.31 -1.11
N GLU A 58 -4.27 0.97 -2.37
CA GLU A 58 -5.55 0.43 -2.80
C GLU A 58 -5.58 -1.05 -2.44
N VAL A 59 -6.61 -1.45 -1.69
CA VAL A 59 -6.81 -2.81 -1.21
C VAL A 59 -8.08 -3.35 -1.83
N GLU A 60 -7.98 -4.52 -2.47
CA GLU A 60 -9.12 -5.31 -2.93
C GLU A 60 -9.51 -6.34 -1.85
N PHE A 61 -10.79 -6.39 -1.53
CA PHE A 61 -11.41 -7.31 -0.58
C PHE A 61 -12.38 -8.26 -1.30
N ASP A 62 -12.47 -9.49 -0.80
CA ASP A 62 -13.36 -10.55 -1.32
C ASP A 62 -14.45 -10.92 -0.30
N GLU A 63 -14.06 -11.28 0.93
CA GLU A 63 -15.00 -11.59 2.02
C GLU A 63 -14.62 -10.84 3.30
N PRO A 64 -15.59 -10.41 4.15
CA PRO A 64 -17.05 -10.54 3.99
C PRO A 64 -17.66 -9.45 3.10
N VAL A 65 -16.85 -8.51 2.61
CA VAL A 65 -17.27 -7.40 1.75
C VAL A 65 -16.40 -7.42 0.50
N VAL A 66 -17.05 -7.49 -0.67
CA VAL A 66 -16.37 -7.40 -1.96
C VAL A 66 -16.19 -5.93 -2.32
N GLY A 67 -14.99 -5.51 -2.69
CA GLY A 67 -14.75 -4.16 -3.22
C GLY A 67 -13.33 -3.66 -3.00
N ASN A 68 -13.08 -2.42 -3.41
CA ASN A 68 -11.79 -1.75 -3.27
C ASN A 68 -11.89 -0.62 -2.26
N ALA A 69 -10.80 -0.34 -1.54
CA ALA A 69 -10.67 0.85 -0.72
C ALA A 69 -9.26 1.42 -0.79
N THR A 70 -9.15 2.74 -0.85
CA THR A 70 -7.87 3.42 -0.62
C THR A 70 -7.63 3.61 0.87
N VAL A 71 -6.66 2.87 1.43
CA VAL A 71 -6.39 2.82 2.87
C VAL A 71 -5.00 3.38 3.17
N ARG A 72 -4.91 4.23 4.19
CA ARG A 72 -3.65 4.76 4.70
C ARG A 72 -2.78 3.65 5.30
N ALA A 73 -1.47 3.71 5.11
CA ALA A 73 -0.54 2.64 5.50
C ALA A 73 -0.58 2.31 7.01
N GLU A 74 -0.80 3.31 7.87
CA GLU A 74 -0.90 3.15 9.32
C GLU A 74 -2.15 2.39 9.78
N ALA A 75 -3.13 2.21 8.89
CA ALA A 75 -4.34 1.42 9.15
C ALA A 75 -4.23 -0.02 8.64
N LEU A 76 -3.05 -0.45 8.18
CA LEU A 76 -2.81 -1.78 7.64
C LEU A 76 -1.76 -2.52 8.48
N ARG A 77 -1.88 -3.84 8.52
CA ARG A 77 -0.82 -4.76 8.96
C ARG A 77 -0.64 -5.86 7.94
N ALA A 78 0.54 -6.48 7.92
CA ALA A 78 0.68 -7.76 7.23
C ALA A 78 -0.30 -8.77 7.85
N ALA A 79 -0.98 -9.56 7.00
CA ALA A 79 -1.94 -10.56 7.42
C ALA A 79 -1.25 -11.72 8.15
#